data_AF-A0A7S1UX43-F1
#
_entry.id   AF-A0A7S1UX43-F1
#
_cell.length_a   1.000
_cell.length_b   1.000
_cell.length_c   1.000
_cell.angle_alpha   90.00
_cell.angle_beta   90.00
_cell.angle_gamma   90.00
#
_symmetry.space_group_name_H-M   'P 1'
#
loop_
_entity.id
_entity.type
_entity.pdbx_description
1 polymer ?
#
loop_
_entity_poly.entity_id
_entity_poly.type
_entity_poly.pdbx_seq_one_letter_code
_entity_poly.pdbx_strand_id
1 'polypeptide(L)'
;DFLDERPLKIEELREFASIMFGDDVEDIPVPELEWQQFQSYLNDKINAEDEQYDTQRKRCVPVLDIGVLQRTYNGLFNRQARKPHKNAKSKSDTDTVISTS
;
A
#
# COMPACT_ATOMS: atom_id res chain seq x y z
N ASP A 1 10.69 -4.06 29.30
CA ASP A 1 11.13 -3.80 27.93
C ASP A 1 10.82 -4.96 27.01
N PHE A 2 9.62 -4.95 26.43
CA PHE A 2 9.15 -5.98 25.49
C PHE A 2 8.17 -5.40 24.47
N LEU A 3 8.39 -4.15 24.02
CA LEU A 3 7.81 -3.74 22.74
C LEU A 3 8.81 -4.19 21.68
N ASP A 4 8.53 -5.36 21.11
CA ASP A 4 9.28 -5.93 20.00
C ASP A 4 9.24 -4.90 18.84
N GLU A 5 10.37 -4.26 18.52
CA GLU A 5 10.50 -3.17 17.54
C GLU A 5 10.35 -3.65 16.08
N ARG A 6 9.60 -4.73 15.87
CA ARG A 6 9.36 -5.27 14.54
C ARG A 6 8.35 -4.38 13.79
N PRO A 7 8.50 -4.25 12.47
CA PRO A 7 7.43 -3.70 11.64
C PRO A 7 6.13 -4.50 11.84
N LEU A 8 5.00 -3.77 11.85
CA LEU A 8 3.67 -4.39 11.80
C LEU A 8 3.56 -5.27 10.55
N LYS A 9 2.83 -6.36 10.65
CA LYS A 9 2.38 -7.11 9.47
C LYS A 9 1.27 -6.35 8.79
N ILE A 10 1.01 -6.69 7.53
CA ILE A 10 -0.01 -6.00 6.73
C ILE A 10 -1.41 -6.18 7.34
N GLU A 11 -1.72 -7.39 7.85
CA GLU A 11 -2.95 -7.69 8.57
C GLU A 11 -3.13 -6.82 9.84
N GLU A 12 -2.02 -6.50 10.52
CA GLU A 12 -1.99 -5.71 11.76
C GLU A 12 -2.17 -4.21 11.49
N LEU A 13 -1.99 -3.74 10.25
CA LEU A 13 -2.08 -2.30 9.92
C LEU A 13 -3.51 -1.73 10.05
N ARG A 14 -4.55 -2.52 9.75
CA ARG A 14 -5.95 -2.06 9.92
C ARG A 14 -6.31 -1.95 11.39
N GLU A 15 -5.99 -2.97 12.17
CA GLU A 15 -6.24 -2.97 13.61
C GLU A 15 -5.49 -1.82 14.29
N PHE A 16 -4.22 -1.60 13.89
CA PHE A 16 -3.45 -0.47 14.37
C PHE A 16 -4.11 0.87 14.00
N ALA A 17 -4.54 1.06 12.75
CA ALA A 17 -5.21 2.29 12.33
C ALA A 17 -6.55 2.52 13.07
N SER A 18 -7.32 1.47 13.31
CA SER A 18 -8.55 1.51 14.12
C SER A 18 -8.28 1.99 15.53
N ILE A 19 -7.24 1.44 16.19
CA ILE A 19 -6.85 1.86 17.54
C ILE A 19 -6.38 3.33 17.56
N MET A 20 -5.60 3.75 16.57
CA MET A 20 -5.03 5.10 16.52
C MET A 20 -6.10 6.18 16.28
N PHE A 21 -7.00 5.95 15.33
CA PHE A 21 -7.97 6.97 14.90
C PHE A 21 -9.37 6.78 15.49
N GLY A 22 -9.60 5.68 16.21
CA GLY A 22 -10.88 5.38 16.87
C GLY A 22 -11.99 4.95 15.92
N ASP A 23 -11.66 4.54 14.69
CA ASP A 23 -12.61 4.08 13.69
C ASP A 23 -12.82 2.56 13.78
N ASP A 24 -13.99 2.09 13.36
CA ASP A 24 -14.25 0.65 13.26
C ASP A 24 -13.40 0.02 12.16
N VAL A 25 -12.84 -1.16 12.42
CA VAL A 25 -11.97 -1.86 11.46
C VAL A 25 -12.65 -2.04 10.10
N GLU A 26 -13.96 -2.27 10.09
CA GLU A 26 -14.77 -2.48 8.88
C GLU A 26 -14.74 -1.29 7.91
N ASP A 27 -14.60 -0.07 8.43
CA ASP A 27 -14.55 1.16 7.62
C ASP A 27 -13.16 1.45 7.05
N ILE A 28 -12.15 0.70 7.48
CA ILE A 28 -10.77 0.89 7.06
C ILE A 28 -10.48 0.02 5.83
N PRO A 29 -10.00 0.61 4.70
CA PRO A 29 -9.67 -0.14 3.50
C PRO A 29 -8.68 -1.27 3.78
N VAL A 30 -8.80 -2.39 3.05
CA VAL A 30 -7.92 -3.54 3.25
C VAL A 30 -6.58 -3.30 2.55
N PRO A 31 -5.46 -3.12 3.28
CA PRO A 31 -4.18 -2.73 2.67
C PRO A 31 -3.62 -3.79 1.71
N GLU A 32 -3.95 -5.07 1.90
CA GLU A 32 -3.56 -6.15 0.98
C GLU A 32 -4.20 -6.05 -0.41
N LEU A 33 -5.42 -5.51 -0.48
CA LEU A 33 -6.21 -5.43 -1.70
C LEU A 33 -6.12 -4.04 -2.33
N GLU A 34 -6.17 -3.01 -1.49
CA GLU A 34 -6.40 -1.62 -1.89
C GLU A 34 -5.41 -0.66 -1.20
N TRP A 35 -4.11 -0.93 -1.36
CA TRP A 35 -3.05 -0.13 -0.73
C TRP A 35 -3.17 1.38 -0.97
N GLN A 36 -3.50 1.81 -2.19
CA GLN A 36 -3.67 3.24 -2.50
C GLN A 36 -4.84 3.88 -1.73
N GLN A 37 -5.96 3.17 -1.59
CA GLN A 37 -7.12 3.67 -0.84
C GLN A 37 -6.79 3.73 0.65
N PHE A 38 -6.12 2.71 1.18
CA PHE A 38 -5.62 2.70 2.55
C PHE A 38 -4.66 3.87 2.83
N GLN A 39 -3.76 4.18 1.89
CA GLN A 39 -2.87 5.34 2.00
C GLN A 39 -3.61 6.68 1.99
N SER A 40 -4.64 6.82 1.15
CA SER A 40 -5.47 8.03 1.13
C SER A 40 -6.20 8.19 2.46
N TYR A 41 -6.83 7.11 2.93
CA TYR A 41 -7.49 7.05 4.23
C TYR A 41 -6.58 7.53 5.37
N LEU A 42 -5.36 7.00 5.45
CA LEU A 42 -4.40 7.41 6.48
C LEU A 42 -3.99 8.89 6.35
N ASN A 43 -3.78 9.39 5.13
CA ASN A 43 -3.46 10.81 4.92
C ASN A 43 -4.61 11.70 5.41
N ASP A 44 -5.85 11.34 5.08
CA ASP A 44 -7.02 12.12 5.46
C ASP A 44 -7.17 12.17 6.99
N LYS A 45 -6.95 11.04 7.68
CA LYS A 45 -6.98 10.96 9.14
C LYS A 45 -5.85 11.75 9.81
N ILE A 46 -4.63 11.64 9.31
CA ILE A 46 -3.48 12.39 9.84
C ILE A 46 -3.64 13.90 9.63
N ASN A 47 -4.18 14.32 8.49
CA ASN A 47 -4.43 15.74 8.23
C ASN A 47 -5.57 16.31 9.09
N ALA A 48 -6.44 15.44 9.60
CA ALA A 48 -7.51 15.79 10.52
C ALA A 48 -7.07 15.76 12.00
N GLU A 49 -5.92 15.16 12.32
CA GLU A 49 -5.35 15.19 13.67
C GLU A 49 -4.69 16.53 13.98
N ASP A 50 -4.87 16.99 15.22
CA ASP A 50 -4.04 18.06 15.77
C ASP A 50 -2.60 17.54 15.94
N GLU A 51 -1.64 18.18 15.27
CA GLU A 51 -0.23 17.78 15.32
C GLU A 51 0.30 17.75 16.76
N GLN A 52 0.98 16.67 17.16
CA GLN A 52 1.56 16.54 18.50
C GLN A 52 2.88 17.29 18.60
N TYR A 53 3.07 18.07 19.68
CA TYR A 53 4.32 18.79 19.89
C TYR A 53 5.48 17.85 20.26
N ASP A 54 6.45 17.72 19.35
CA ASP A 54 7.72 17.04 19.60
C ASP A 54 8.68 17.99 20.33
N THR A 55 8.96 17.70 21.60
CA THR A 55 9.83 18.53 22.45
C THR A 55 11.30 18.47 22.06
N GLN A 56 11.75 17.41 21.40
CA GLN A 56 13.13 17.28 20.93
C GLN A 56 13.35 18.07 19.64
N ARG A 57 12.39 17.99 18.71
CA ARG A 57 12.44 18.72 17.44
C ARG A 57 11.85 20.13 17.54
N LYS A 58 11.27 20.48 18.68
CA LYS A 58 10.61 21.77 18.98
C LYS A 58 9.57 22.18 17.95
N ARG A 59 8.85 21.21 17.39
CA ARG A 59 7.83 21.42 16.35
C ARG A 59 6.69 20.43 16.55
N CYS A 60 5.51 20.76 16.06
CA CYS A 60 4.44 19.78 15.99
C CYS A 60 4.73 18.78 14.85
N VAL A 61 4.45 17.51 15.11
CA VAL A 61 4.61 16.41 14.16
C VAL A 61 3.36 15.53 14.22
N PRO A 62 2.95 14.93 13.09
CA PRO A 62 1.87 13.97 13.09
C PRO A 62 2.25 12.74 13.90
N VAL A 63 1.25 12.07 14.47
CA VAL A 63 1.45 10.85 15.28
C VAL A 63 1.96 9.69 14.42
N LEU A 64 1.65 9.72 13.12
CA LEU A 64 2.11 8.75 12.14
C LEU A 64 2.89 9.43 11.00
N ASP A 65 4.09 8.94 10.72
CA ASP A 65 4.86 9.34 9.53
C ASP A 65 4.53 8.43 8.34
N ILE A 66 3.68 8.93 7.43
CA ILE A 66 3.32 8.22 6.19
C ILE A 66 4.52 7.94 5.29
N GLY A 67 5.55 8.80 5.30
CA GLY A 67 6.75 8.60 4.51
C GLY A 67 7.54 7.38 4.99
N VAL A 68 7.62 7.18 6.30
CA VAL A 68 8.21 5.97 6.90
C VAL A 68 7.37 4.75 6.56
N LEU A 69 6.05 4.83 6.70
CA LEU A 69 5.13 3.75 6.35
C LEU A 69 5.31 3.32 4.88
N GLN A 70 5.36 4.29 3.96
CA GLN A 70 5.59 4.04 2.54
C GLN A 70 6.93 3.33 2.29
N ARG A 71 8.02 3.80 2.89
CA ARG A 71 9.33 3.16 2.70
C ARG A 71 9.34 1.72 3.18
N THR A 72 8.67 1.44 4.30
CA THR A 72 8.62 0.10 4.90
C THR A 72 7.79 -0.88 4.07
N TYR A 73 6.62 -0.46 3.55
CA TYR A 73 5.69 -1.41 2.92
C TYR A 73 5.54 -1.31 1.40
N ASN A 74 5.93 -0.22 0.74
CA ASN A 74 5.75 -0.05 -0.72
C ASN A 74 6.50 -1.12 -1.55
N GLY A 75 7.61 -1.66 -1.04
CA GLY A 75 8.33 -2.77 -1.67
C GLY A 75 7.61 -4.13 -1.64
N LEU A 76 6.64 -4.30 -0.73
CA LEU A 76 5.81 -5.50 -0.60
C LEU A 76 4.62 -5.48 -1.57
N PHE A 77 3.99 -4.32 -1.74
CA PHE A 77 2.79 -4.17 -2.59
C PHE A 77 3.10 -4.06 -4.09
N ASN A 78 4.23 -3.44 -4.47
CA ASN A 78 4.62 -3.33 -5.89
C ASN A 78 5.00 -4.66 -6.56
N ARG A 79 5.22 -5.75 -5.78
CA ARG A 79 5.45 -7.08 -6.35
C ARG A 79 4.16 -7.73 -6.86
N GLN A 80 3.02 -7.46 -6.24
CA GLN A 80 1.75 -8.08 -6.64
C GLN A 80 1.15 -7.45 -7.91
N ALA A 81 1.44 -6.18 -8.18
CA ALA A 81 1.03 -5.48 -9.41
C ALA A 81 1.77 -5.96 -10.67
N ARG A 82 2.91 -6.66 -10.52
CA ARG A 82 3.67 -7.23 -11.64
C ARG A 82 3.25 -8.68 -11.91
N LYS A 83 1.98 -8.91 -12.25
CA LYS A 83 1.66 -10.13 -13.01
C LYS A 83 2.25 -9.95 -14.40
N PRO A 84 3.17 -10.82 -14.87
CA PRO A 84 3.62 -10.75 -16.25
C PRO A 84 2.42 -11.03 -17.15
N HIS A 85 2.04 -10.05 -17.98
CA HIS A 85 1.12 -10.26 -19.08
C HIS A 85 1.76 -11.33 -19.97
N LYS A 86 1.27 -12.57 -19.88
CA LYS A 86 1.64 -13.64 -20.81
C LYS A 86 1.09 -13.22 -22.17
N ASN A 87 1.92 -12.59 -23.00
CA ASN A 87 1.61 -12.39 -24.41
C ASN A 87 1.59 -13.78 -25.06
N ALA A 88 0.39 -14.31 -25.25
CA ALA A 88 0.15 -15.53 -25.98
C ALA A 88 0.69 -15.35 -27.40
N LYS A 89 1.67 -16.20 -27.72
CA LYS A 89 2.31 -16.35 -29.01
C LYS A 89 1.27 -16.70 -30.07
N SER A 90 0.77 -15.71 -30.81
CA SER A 90 0.05 -15.96 -32.06
C SER A 90 1.07 -16.17 -33.16
N LYS A 91 1.39 -17.43 -33.43
CA LYS A 91 1.95 -17.86 -34.71
C LYS A 91 0.88 -17.65 -35.78
N SER A 92 1.18 -16.86 -36.80
CA SER A 92 0.47 -16.95 -38.08
C SER A 92 1.52 -17.05 -39.18
N ASP A 93 2.03 -18.27 -39.33
CA ASP A 93 2.60 -18.73 -40.58
C ASP A 93 1.44 -18.84 -41.58
N THR A 94 1.42 -17.99 -42.60
CA THR A 94 0.64 -18.25 -43.82
C THR A 94 1.58 -18.07 -45.00
N ASP A 95 2.36 -19.12 -45.22
CA ASP A 95 2.97 -19.43 -46.51
C ASP A 95 1.94 -20.26 -47.27
N THR A 96 1.35 -19.73 -48.35
CA THR A 96 0.61 -20.55 -49.33
C THR A 96 0.71 -19.86 -50.69
N VAL A 97 1.72 -20.30 -51.43
CA VAL A 97 1.86 -20.17 -52.89
C VAL A 97 0.72 -20.94 -53.57
N ILE A 98 -0.04 -20.30 -54.46
CA ILE A 98 -0.86 -21.01 -55.45
C ILE A 98 -0.70 -20.32 -56.81
N SER A 99 -0.03 -21.03 -57.72
CA SER A 99 -0.01 -20.81 -59.16
C SER A 99 -1.33 -21.24 -59.80
N THR A 100 -1.85 -20.45 -60.74
CA THR A 100 -2.74 -20.82 -61.88
C THR A 100 -3.09 -19.50 -62.59
N SER A 101 -3.06 -19.30 -63.91
CA SER A 101 -2.81 -20.12 -65.11
C SER A 101 -2.35 -19.20 -66.24
#